data_AF-A0A7H1AB17-F1
#
_entry.id   AF-A0A7H1AB17-F1
#
_cell.length_a   1.000
_cell.length_b   1.000
_cell.length_c   1.000
_cell.angle_alpha   90.00
_cell.angle_beta   90.00
_cell.angle_gamma   90.00
#
_symmetry.space_group_name_H-M   'P 1'
#
loop_
_entity.id
_entity.type
_entity.pdbx_description
1 polymer ?
#
loop_
_entity_poly.entity_id
_entity_poly.type
_entity_poly.pdbx_seq_one_letter_code
_entity_poly.pdbx_strand_id
1 'polypeptide(L)' 'MIKNTFISFQEKKEESRGSVEFQVFSLTNKIRRLTSHLELHRKDYLSQRGLRKILGKRQRLLAYLSKKK' A
#
# COMPACT_ATOMS: atom_id res chain seq x y z
N MET A 1 13.23 17.26 -7.04
CA MET A 1 13.20 16.33 -8.20
C MET A 1 12.66 14.95 -7.78
N ILE A 2 11.35 14.79 -7.54
CA ILE A 2 10.73 13.47 -7.20
C ILE A 2 9.38 13.31 -7.94
N LYS A 3 9.35 13.56 -9.25
CA LYS A 3 8.13 13.43 -10.06
C LYS A 3 8.13 12.28 -11.08
N ASN A 4 9.22 11.50 -11.18
CA ASN A 4 9.40 10.59 -12.33
C ASN A 4 9.06 9.12 -12.06
N THR A 5 8.90 8.68 -10.81
CA THR A 5 8.53 7.28 -10.49
C THR A 5 7.04 7.00 -10.60
N PHE A 6 6.20 8.05 -10.60
CA PHE A 6 4.74 7.91 -10.52
C PHE A 6 4.08 7.62 -11.87
N ILE A 7 4.72 8.07 -12.96
CA ILE A 7 4.18 7.98 -14.33
C ILE A 7 4.56 6.64 -14.97
N SER A 8 5.77 6.12 -14.71
CA SER A 8 6.24 4.87 -15.32
C SER A 8 5.46 3.61 -14.91
N PHE A 9 4.80 3.60 -13.74
CA PHE A 9 3.94 2.48 -13.31
C PHE A 9 2.53 2.52 -13.91
N GLN A 10 2.07 3.68 -14.41
CA GLN A 10 0.75 3.78 -15.03
C GLN A 10 0.71 3.16 -16.43
N GLU A 11 1.82 3.10 -17.15
CA GLU A 11 1.86 2.52 -18.50
C GLU A 11 1.87 0.97 -18.48
N LYS A 12 2.31 0.33 -17.38
CA LYS A 12 2.22 -1.13 -17.18
C LYS A 12 0.88 -1.62 -16.61
N LYS A 13 -0.17 -0.78 -16.60
CA LYS A 13 -1.41 -0.97 -15.84
C LYS A 13 -2.30 -2.14 -16.26
N GLU A 14 -2.28 -2.53 -17.53
CA GLU A 14 -3.19 -3.57 -18.04
C GLU A 14 -2.77 -4.96 -17.52
N GLU A 15 -1.47 -5.24 -17.50
CA GLU A 15 -0.95 -6.60 -17.30
C GLU A 15 -0.58 -6.92 -15.83
N SER A 16 -0.50 -5.90 -14.97
CA SER A 16 0.11 -6.01 -13.63
C SER A 16 -0.85 -5.90 -12.45
N ARG A 17 -2.17 -5.80 -12.67
CA ARG A 17 -3.19 -5.71 -11.58
C ARG A 17 -3.13 -6.85 -10.56
N GLY A 18 -2.59 -8.02 -10.95
CA GLY A 18 -2.43 -9.19 -10.08
C GLY A 18 -1.07 -9.30 -9.39
N SER A 19 -0.05 -8.53 -9.79
CA SER A 19 1.32 -8.70 -9.30
C SER A 19 1.43 -8.33 -7.82
N VAL A 20 2.37 -8.98 -7.12
CA VAL A 20 2.60 -8.73 -5.69
C VAL A 20 3.10 -7.29 -5.50
N GLU A 21 3.86 -6.75 -6.43
CA GLU A 21 4.34 -5.37 -6.49
C GLU A 21 3.17 -4.39 -6.57
N PHE A 22 2.21 -4.64 -7.45
CA PHE A 22 1.01 -3.81 -7.59
C PHE A 22 0.15 -3.85 -6.32
N GLN A 23 0.01 -5.03 -5.71
CA GLN A 23 -0.69 -5.16 -4.43
C GLN A 23 -0.02 -4.36 -3.32
N VAL A 24 1.32 -4.40 -3.21
CA VAL A 24 2.07 -3.61 -2.23
C VAL A 24 1.91 -2.12 -2.49
N PHE A 25 1.94 -1.68 -3.75
CA PHE A 25 1.69 -0.29 -4.13
C PHE A 25 0.29 0.18 -3.72
N SER A 26 -0.74 -0.60 -4.05
CA SER A 26 -2.14 -0.31 -3.71
C SER A 26 -2.35 -0.22 -2.20
N LEU A 27 -1.81 -1.18 -1.43
CA LEU A 27 -1.86 -1.16 0.03
C LEU A 27 -1.14 0.06 0.61
N THR A 28 -0.01 0.47 0.02
CA THR A 28 0.74 1.65 0.45
C THR A 28 -0.06 2.94 0.26
N ASN A 29 -0.74 3.10 -0.89
CA ASN A 29 -1.63 4.25 -1.12
C ASN A 29 -2.82 4.26 -0.15
N LYS A 30 -3.38 3.08 0.16
CA LYS A 30 -4.47 2.95 1.12
C LYS A 30 -4.03 3.31 2.55
N ILE A 31 -2.83 2.88 2.95
CA ILE A 31 -2.22 3.26 4.23
C ILE A 31 -2.08 4.78 4.32
N ARG A 32 -1.48 5.43 3.31
CA ARG A 32 -1.30 6.89 3.29
C ARG A 32 -2.62 7.64 3.51
N ARG A 33 -3.67 7.27 2.78
CA ARG A 33 -5.00 7.89 2.92
C ARG A 33 -5.60 7.68 4.32
N LEU A 34 -5.53 6.45 4.85
CA LEU A 34 -6.05 6.13 6.18
C LEU A 34 -5.26 6.80 7.30
N THR A 35 -3.94 6.95 7.15
CA THR A 35 -3.11 7.66 8.12
C THR A 35 -3.56 9.12 8.23
N SER A 36 -3.72 9.84 7.11
CA SER A 36 -4.22 11.23 7.14
C SER A 36 -5.63 11.33 7.71
N HIS A 37 -6.52 10.38 7.42
CA HIS A 37 -7.86 10.33 8.05
C HIS A 37 -7.78 10.20 9.57
N LEU A 38 -6.90 9.32 10.08
CA LEU A 38 -6.76 9.06 11.51
C LEU A 38 -6.03 10.17 12.27
N GLU A 39 -5.23 10.99 11.58
CA GLU A 39 -4.65 12.21 12.17
C GLU A 39 -5.72 13.19 12.61
N LEU A 40 -6.77 13.35 11.79
CA LEU A 40 -7.96 14.15 12.10
C LEU A 40 -8.91 13.42 13.07
N HIS A 41 -9.09 12.10 12.87
CA HIS A 41 -10.02 11.27 13.64
C HIS A 41 -9.31 10.29 14.57
N ARG A 42 -8.58 10.80 15.57
CA ARG A 42 -7.82 9.98 16.54
C ARG A 42 -8.70 9.00 17.33
N LYS A 43 -9.98 9.36 17.48
CA LYS A 43 -11.13 8.60 18.02
C LYS A 43 -11.41 7.24 17.37
N ASP A 44 -11.05 7.10 16.10
CA ASP A 44 -11.58 6.03 15.24
C ASP A 44 -10.78 4.73 15.38
N TYR A 45 -11.06 4.01 16.47
CA TYR A 45 -10.39 2.75 16.80
C TYR A 45 -10.70 1.61 15.82
N LEU A 46 -11.87 1.63 15.17
CA LEU A 46 -12.25 0.62 14.18
C LEU A 46 -11.39 0.75 12.92
N SER A 47 -11.21 1.98 12.43
CA SER A 47 -10.31 2.27 11.30
C SER A 47 -8.85 2.02 11.65
N GLN A 48 -8.40 2.32 12.87
CA GLN A 48 -7.06 1.96 13.33
C GLN A 48 -6.81 0.44 13.31
N ARG A 49 -7.79 -0.36 13.75
CA ARG A 49 -7.72 -1.82 13.67
C ARG A 49 -7.64 -2.30 12.22
N GLY A 50 -8.42 -1.69 11.32
CA GLY A 50 -8.35 -1.94 9.89
C GLY A 50 -6.97 -1.62 9.30
N LEU A 51 -6.40 -0.47 9.68
CA LEU A 51 -5.06 -0.04 9.26
C LEU A 51 -3.98 -1.04 9.68
N ARG A 52 -4.02 -1.54 10.92
CA ARG A 52 -3.08 -2.58 11.41
C ARG A 52 -3.15 -3.86 10.57
N LYS A 53 -4.36 -4.30 10.19
CA LYS A 53 -4.53 -5.47 9.30
C LYS A 53 -3.91 -5.25 7.92
N ILE A 54 -4.08 -4.05 7.35
CA ILE A 54 -3.51 -3.67 6.04
C ILE A 54 -1.98 -3.65 6.12
N LEU A 55 -1.42 -3.08 7.20
CA LEU A 55 0.02 -3.09 7.48
C LEU A 55 0.58 -4.52 7.53
N GLY A 56 -0.04 -5.41 8.30
CA GLY A 56 0.38 -6.81 8.39
C GLY A 56 0.28 -7.57 7.07
N LYS A 57 -0.75 -7.30 6.25
CA LYS A 57 -0.84 -7.85 4.88
C LYS A 57 0.32 -7.38 4.01
N ARG A 58 0.61 -6.07 4.01
CA ARG A 58 1.71 -5.50 3.22
C ARG A 58 3.06 -6.07 3.64
N GLN A 59 3.30 -6.22 4.95
CA GLN A 59 4.54 -6.80 5.47
C GLN A 59 4.74 -8.24 5.00
N ARG A 60 3.69 -9.07 5.01
CA ARG A 60 3.75 -10.45 4.49
C ARG A 60 4.08 -10.51 2.99
N LEU A 61 3.49 -9.62 2.19
CA LEU A 61 3.79 -9.54 0.75
C LEU A 61 5.23 -9.11 0.49
N LEU A 62 5.76 -8.15 1.26
CA LEU A 62 7.16 -7.75 1.17
C LEU A 62 8.11 -8.88 1.58
N ALA A 63 7.79 -9.61 2.65
CA ALA A 63 8.56 -10.78 3.06
C ALA A 63 8.57 -11.87 1.97
N TYR A 64 7.43 -12.11 1.32
CA TYR A 64 7.34 -13.02 0.18
C TYR A 64 8.25 -12.59 -0.98
N LEU A 65 8.21 -11.31 -1.38
CA LEU A 65 9.08 -10.77 -2.42
C LEU A 65 10.57 -10.89 -2.07
N SER A 66 10.91 -10.66 -0.79
CA SER A 66 12.28 -10.78 -0.30
C SER A 66 12.79 -12.21 -0.25
N LYS A 67 11.91 -13.20 -0.11
CA LYS A 67 12.26 -14.63 -0.09
C LYS A 67 12.32 -15.23 -1.50
N LYS A 68 11.56 -14.67 -2.44
CA LYS A 68 11.50 -15.14 -3.83
C LYS A 68 12.69 -14.62 -4.67
N LYS A 69 13.25 -13.48 -4.30
CA LYS A 69 14.56 -13.02 -4.78
C LYS A 69 15.67 -13.79 -4.09
#